data_AF-A0A840QC87-F1
#
_entry.id   AF-A0A840QC87-F1
#
_cell.length_a   1.000
_cell.length_b   1.000
_cell.length_c   1.000
_cell.angle_alpha   90.00
_cell.angle_beta   90.00
_cell.angle_gamma   90.00
#
_symmetry.space_group_name_H-M   'P 1'
#
loop_
_entity.id
_entity.type
_entity.pdbx_description
1 polymer ?
#
loop_
_entity_poly.entity_id
_entity_poly.type
_entity_poly.pdbx_seq_one_letter_code
_entity_poly.pdbx_strand_id
1 'polypeptide(L)'
;MGIETVGDLLAALKDHDSETPIRWAAQPGRPFEYTIGAVVQTPANTDRDGTPPTQEPVVWLGEGEQVGYLSDSAADALGWQR
;
A
#
# COMPACT_ATOMS: atom_id res chain seq x y z
N MET A 1 0.41 -12.51 9.87
CA MET A 1 -0.95 -12.26 9.33
C MET A 1 -0.81 -11.06 8.42
N GLY A 2 -1.24 -11.16 7.16
CA GLY A 2 -1.13 -10.06 6.20
C GLY A 2 -2.27 -9.06 6.33
N ILE A 3 -2.14 -7.90 5.68
CA ILE A 3 -3.25 -6.99 5.39
C ILE A 3 -3.82 -7.43 4.04
N GLU A 4 -5.02 -8.00 4.02
CA GLU A 4 -5.58 -8.63 2.81
C GLU A 4 -6.76 -7.84 2.22
N THR A 5 -7.44 -7.04 3.03
CA THR A 5 -8.58 -6.23 2.60
C THR A 5 -8.39 -4.74 2.87
N VAL A 6 -9.21 -3.91 2.22
CA VAL A 6 -9.29 -2.47 2.52
C VAL A 6 -9.66 -2.24 4.00
N GLY A 7 -10.53 -3.09 4.56
CA GLY A 7 -10.93 -3.01 5.96
C GLY A 7 -9.77 -3.25 6.92
N ASP A 8 -8.91 -4.22 6.62
CA ASP A 8 -7.71 -4.51 7.43
C ASP A 8 -6.73 -3.34 7.40
N LEU A 9 -6.52 -2.74 6.22
CA LEU A 9 -5.65 -1.59 6.07
C LEU A 9 -6.17 -0.38 6.85
N LEU A 10 -7.47 -0.08 6.75
CA LEU A 10 -8.09 0.98 7.53
C LEU A 10 -7.99 0.73 9.03
N ALA A 11 -8.23 -0.52 9.47
CA ALA A 11 -8.13 -0.89 10.87
C ALA A 11 -6.71 -0.74 11.42
N ALA A 12 -5.69 -1.02 10.62
CA ALA A 12 -4.28 -0.84 10.98
C ALA A 12 -3.88 0.64 11.06
N LEU A 13 -4.47 1.50 10.21
CA LEU A 13 -4.13 2.93 10.15
C LEU A 13 -4.93 3.81 11.12
N LYS A 14 -6.13 3.36 11.55
CA LYS A 14 -7.11 4.20 12.27
C LYS A 14 -6.59 4.88 13.55
N ASP A 15 -5.61 4.27 14.23
CA ASP A 15 -5.10 4.75 15.52
C ASP A 15 -3.90 5.72 15.36
N HIS A 16 -3.44 5.96 14.13
CA HIS A 16 -2.40 6.93 13.81
C HIS A 16 -2.98 8.33 13.56
N ASP A 17 -2.19 9.37 13.83
CA ASP A 17 -2.55 10.75 13.49
C ASP A 17 -2.69 10.91 11.97
N SER A 18 -3.76 11.57 11.50
CA SER A 18 -4.11 11.67 10.08
C SER A 18 -3.08 12.43 9.24
N GLU A 19 -2.26 13.30 9.86
CA GLU A 19 -1.21 14.04 9.20
C GLU A 19 0.13 13.29 9.20
N THR A 20 0.19 12.09 9.81
CA THR A 20 1.38 11.25 9.80
C THR A 20 1.68 10.77 8.38
N PRO A 21 2.89 11.02 7.83
CA PRO A 21 3.23 10.57 6.49
C PRO A 21 3.25 9.03 6.37
N ILE A 22 2.62 8.50 5.32
CA ILE A 22 2.69 7.08 4.94
C ILE A 22 3.78 6.86 3.89
N ARG A 23 4.53 5.75 3.99
CA ARG A 23 5.56 5.32 3.02
C ARG A 23 5.40 3.84 2.66
N TRP A 24 5.66 3.50 1.39
CA TRP A 24 5.84 2.13 0.95
C TRP A 24 7.32 1.75 1.11
N ALA A 25 7.61 0.77 1.95
CA ALA A 25 8.94 0.24 2.11
C ALA A 25 9.12 -0.97 1.17
N ALA A 26 10.23 -1.04 0.45
CA ALA A 26 10.61 -2.21 -0.33
C ALA A 26 12.10 -2.55 -0.21
N GLN A 27 12.45 -3.84 -0.34
CA GLN A 27 13.84 -4.32 -0.33
C GLN A 27 14.17 -5.17 -1.58
N PRO A 28 14.13 -4.60 -2.80
CA PRO A 28 14.53 -5.33 -4.02
C PRO A 28 16.05 -5.62 -4.08
N GLY A 29 16.83 -5.09 -3.13
CA GLY A 29 18.26 -5.38 -2.91
C GLY A 29 18.91 -4.46 -1.88
N ARG A 30 18.39 -3.23 -1.73
CA ARG A 30 18.63 -2.30 -0.62
C ARG A 30 17.27 -1.84 -0.07
N PRO A 31 17.16 -1.51 1.23
CA PRO A 31 15.93 -0.93 1.78
C PRO A 31 15.69 0.49 1.25
N PHE A 32 14.55 0.69 0.60
CA PHE A 32 14.10 1.97 0.08
C PHE A 32 12.72 2.32 0.61
N GLU A 33 12.45 3.63 0.67
CA GLU A 33 11.13 4.18 0.93
C GLU A 33 10.60 4.95 -0.28
N TYR A 34 9.30 4.75 -0.55
CA TYR A 34 8.57 5.35 -1.65
C TYR A 34 7.31 6.03 -1.11
N THR A 35 6.81 7.02 -1.84
CA THR A 35 5.41 7.44 -1.67
C THR A 35 4.47 6.35 -2.22
N ILE A 36 3.21 6.36 -1.79
CA ILE A 36 2.17 5.59 -2.46
C ILE A 36 1.65 6.43 -3.63
N GLY A 37 1.63 5.84 -4.82
CA GLY A 37 1.16 6.45 -6.05
C GLY A 37 -0.35 6.29 -6.21
N ALA A 38 -0.75 5.74 -7.35
CA ALA A 38 -2.17 5.58 -7.68
C ALA A 38 -2.85 4.51 -6.80
N VAL A 39 -4.09 4.78 -6.39
CA VAL A 39 -4.99 3.81 -5.77
C VAL A 39 -6.09 3.50 -6.78
N VAL A 40 -6.16 2.26 -7.27
CA VAL A 40 -7.09 1.87 -8.33
C VAL A 40 -7.82 0.58 -7.98
N GLN A 41 -9.06 0.43 -8.43
CA GLN A 41 -9.82 -0.81 -8.28
C GLN A 41 -10.00 -1.49 -9.63
N THR A 42 -9.78 -2.81 -9.67
CA THR A 42 -10.07 -3.64 -10.84
C THR A 42 -11.01 -4.79 -10.48
N PRO A 43 -11.99 -5.13 -11.33
CA PRO A 43 -12.46 -4.30 -12.45
C PRO A 43 -13.02 -2.95 -11.95
N ALA A 44 -12.98 -1.95 -12.81
CA ALA A 44 -13.54 -0.64 -12.48
C ALA A 44 -15.04 -0.79 -12.19
N ASN A 45 -15.52 -0.11 -11.16
CA ASN A 45 -16.92 -0.24 -10.70
C ASN A 45 -17.94 0.31 -11.72
N THR A 46 -17.46 1.06 -12.72
CA THR A 46 -18.24 1.59 -13.83
C THR A 46 -17.90 0.82 -15.09
N ASP A 47 -18.49 -0.36 -15.27
CA ASP A 47 -18.61 -0.88 -16.63
C ASP A 47 -19.54 0.08 -17.38
N ARG A 48 -19.10 0.56 -18.55
CA ARG A 48 -19.78 1.62 -19.33
C ARG A 48 -21.22 1.25 -19.73
N ASP A 49 -21.53 -0.04 -19.65
CA ASP A 49 -22.80 -0.64 -20.09
C ASP A 49 -23.69 -1.12 -18.93
N GLY A 50 -23.34 -0.81 -17.67
CA GLY A 50 -24.15 -1.15 -16.50
C GLY A 50 -24.18 -2.64 -16.14
N THR A 51 -23.35 -3.46 -16.79
CA THR A 51 -23.14 -4.86 -16.46
C THR A 51 -22.32 -4.96 -15.17
N PRO A 52 -22.76 -5.74 -14.17
CA PRO A 52 -21.94 -6.02 -13.00
C PRO A 52 -20.62 -6.71 -13.40
N PRO A 53 -19.49 -6.33 -12.81
CA PRO A 53 -18.22 -6.98 -13.08
C PRO A 53 -18.31 -8.49 -12.78
N THR A 54 -17.73 -9.29 -13.67
CA THR A 54 -17.70 -10.77 -13.54
C THR A 54 -16.60 -11.27 -12.61
N GLN A 55 -15.69 -10.38 -12.18
CA GLN A 55 -14.56 -10.67 -11.32
C GLN A 55 -14.70 -9.93 -9.99
N GLU A 56 -14.20 -10.54 -8.92
CA GLU A 56 -14.14 -9.90 -7.61
C GLU A 56 -13.23 -8.65 -7.65
N PRO A 57 -13.64 -7.54 -7.02
CA PRO A 57 -12.86 -6.31 -7.03
C PRO A 57 -11.60 -6.44 -6.18
N VAL A 58 -10.48 -5.96 -6.71
CA VAL A 58 -9.19 -5.83 -6.02
C VAL A 58 -8.77 -4.36 -6.05
N VAL A 59 -8.36 -3.83 -4.89
CA VAL A 59 -7.76 -2.50 -4.77
C VAL A 59 -6.24 -2.63 -4.81
N TRP A 60 -5.63 -1.92 -5.74
CA TRP A 60 -4.18 -1.88 -5.93
C TRP A 60 -3.63 -0.55 -5.42
N LEU A 61 -2.51 -0.64 -4.71
CA LEU A 61 -1.69 0.51 -4.32
C LEU A 61 -0.43 0.49 -5.20
N GLY A 62 -0.32 1.44 -6.11
CA GLY A 62 0.86 1.59 -6.95
C GLY A 62 2.02 2.21 -6.16
N GLU A 63 3.25 1.78 -6.47
CA GLU A 63 4.45 2.49 -6.03
C GLU A 63 4.45 3.92 -6.61
N GLY A 64 4.80 4.90 -5.78
CA GLY A 64 4.97 6.29 -6.17
C GLY A 64 6.43 6.62 -6.47
N GLU A 65 6.87 7.78 -6.00
CA GLU A 65 8.25 8.24 -6.17
C GLU A 65 9.14 7.72 -5.05
N GLN A 66 10.39 7.37 -5.39
CA GLN A 66 11.39 7.05 -4.39
C GLN A 66 11.75 8.30 -3.58
N VAL A 67 11.59 8.24 -2.27
CA VAL A 67 11.94 9.33 -1.35
C VAL A 67 13.40 9.21 -0.91
N GLY A 68 13.86 7.99 -0.65
CA GLY A 68 15.22 7.76 -0.19
C GLY A 68 15.48 6.33 0.26
N TYR A 69 16.50 6.18 1.10
CA TYR A 69 16.80 4.94 1.80
C TYR A 69 15.89 4.82 3.02
N LEU A 70 15.40 3.61 3.27
CA LEU A 70 14.66 3.34 4.50
C LEU A 70 15.61 3.45 5.69
N SER A 71 15.13 4.04 6.79
CA SER A 71 15.93 4.13 8.03
C SER A 71 16.17 2.76 8.65
N ASP A 72 17.28 2.62 9.36
CA ASP A 72 17.64 1.39 10.08
C ASP A 72 16.56 0.98 11.08
N SER A 73 15.98 1.94 11.82
CA SER A 73 14.92 1.67 12.78
C SER A 73 13.65 1.13 12.13
N ALA A 74 13.30 1.60 10.93
CA ALA A 74 12.16 1.08 10.19
C ALA A 74 12.46 -0.31 9.60
N ALA A 75 13.68 -0.53 9.09
CA ALA A 75 14.11 -1.85 8.61
C ALA A 75 14.07 -2.89 9.74
N ASP A 76 14.59 -2.55 10.92
CA ASP A 76 14.57 -3.41 12.11
C ASP A 76 13.13 -3.72 12.56
N ALA A 77 12.26 -2.71 12.60
CA ALA A 77 10.85 -2.88 12.95
C ALA A 77 10.08 -3.76 11.95
N LEU A 78 10.46 -3.73 10.66
CA LEU A 78 9.94 -4.61 9.62
C LEU A 78 10.58 -6.02 9.65
N GLY A 79 11.56 -6.26 10.52
CA GLY A 79 12.27 -7.53 10.63
C GLY A 79 13.23 -7.79 9.46
N TRP A 80 13.59 -6.76 8.70
CA TRP A 80 14.53 -6.86 7.59
C TRP A 80 15.95 -6.87 8.15
N GLN A 81 16.44 -8.07 8.47
CA GLN A 81 17.83 -8.24 8.88
C GLN A 81 18.76 -7.81 7.73
N ARG A 82 19.84 -7.11 8.09
CA ARG A 82 20.94 -6.74 7.18
C ARG A 82 21.72 -7.96 6.70
#